data_AF-A0A8H6DSI4-F1
#
_entry.id   AF-A0A8H6DSI4-F1
#
_cell.length_a   1.000
_cell.length_b   1.000
_cell.length_c   1.000
_cell.angle_alpha   90.00
_cell.angle_beta   90.00
_cell.angle_gamma   90.00
#
_symmetry.space_group_name_H-M   'P 1'
#
loop_
_entity.id
_entity.type
_entity.pdbx_description
1 polymer ?
#
loop_
_entity_poly.entity_id
_entity_poly.type
_entity_poly.pdbx_seq_one_letter_code
_entity_poly.pdbx_strand_id
1 'polypeptide(L)'
;MSTNNNHDLSAEQPRDAITTEEINGTEMPNQPQPTMDAGSQKRPNASPQASATHNTVTELMSQSKRPKPPPAGIPAADSPNTTKQDSKTSKRWDPRDGLGVYIETPETNPEGRVLEYDDDFVVITDKYPKASVHLLLIPRKRTYCTQHPLHALSTDTTFLDTVRTRTTHLVELAANELRRQYGESSASDVPYNTALESLMSGPDPPSPSKRAALLPQGRDWTKEIVTGVHTHPSMNHLHVHVFSRDMHSPWMKHKKHYLSFNTSFLVQLHEFPFEKGSARFRPGDWPSWDMQCWRCGQNFKNKFAALKSHLEEEFEEWKKE
;
A
#
# COMPACT_ATOMS: atom_id res chain seq x y z
N MET A 1 39.32 24.20 28.73
CA MET A 1 37.90 24.54 28.96
C MET A 1 37.11 24.00 27.78
N SER A 2 36.57 22.80 27.94
CA SER A 2 35.81 22.09 26.91
C SER A 2 34.33 22.34 27.16
N THR A 3 33.64 22.97 26.21
CA THR A 3 32.18 23.11 26.25
C THR A 3 31.56 21.99 25.41
N ASN A 4 31.04 20.98 26.10
CA ASN A 4 30.09 20.01 25.57
C ASN A 4 28.79 20.74 25.25
N ASN A 5 28.39 20.78 23.97
CA ASN A 5 27.00 21.03 23.59
C ASN A 5 26.35 19.71 23.20
N ASN A 6 25.78 19.04 24.20
CA ASN A 6 24.72 18.05 23.98
C ASN A 6 23.47 18.82 23.55
N HIS A 7 23.19 18.84 22.25
CA HIS A 7 21.85 19.19 21.79
C HIS A 7 20.98 17.95 21.87
N ASP A 8 20.09 18.01 22.86
CA ASP A 8 18.93 17.17 23.10
C ASP A 8 18.12 16.99 21.80
N LEU A 9 18.03 15.74 21.33
CA LEU A 9 17.22 15.33 20.17
C LEU A 9 15.76 15.30 20.60
N SER A 10 15.15 16.47 20.73
CA SER A 10 13.72 16.60 20.94
C SER A 10 12.95 16.12 19.69
N ALA A 11 12.35 14.93 19.81
CA ALA A 11 11.21 14.41 19.06
C ALA A 11 10.85 15.12 17.74
N GLU A 12 11.55 14.76 16.65
CA GLU A 12 11.01 14.99 15.30
C GLU A 12 9.74 14.14 15.13
N GLN A 13 8.64 14.76 14.68
CA GLN A 13 7.49 14.01 14.22
C GLN A 13 7.94 13.03 13.11
N PRO A 14 7.46 11.77 13.10
CA PRO A 14 7.92 10.81 12.11
C PRO A 14 7.64 11.34 10.69
N ARG A 15 8.71 11.47 9.90
CA ARG A 15 8.67 11.84 8.48
C ARG A 15 8.27 10.65 7.60
N ASP A 16 7.54 9.69 8.17
CA ASP A 16 7.08 8.49 7.49
C ASP A 16 5.94 8.79 6.52
N ALA A 17 5.92 8.02 5.43
CA ALA A 17 4.88 8.07 4.42
C ALA A 17 3.63 7.28 4.78
N ILE A 18 3.74 6.29 5.67
CA ILE A 18 2.63 5.50 6.20
C ILE A 18 2.29 5.90 7.63
N THR A 19 1.08 5.57 8.09
CA THR A 19 0.65 5.88 9.45
C THR A 19 1.14 4.86 10.48
N THR A 20 1.05 5.22 11.77
CA THR A 20 1.34 4.31 12.88
C THR A 20 0.39 3.11 12.88
N GLU A 21 -0.87 3.31 12.49
CA GLU A 21 -1.89 2.27 12.40
C GLU A 21 -1.60 1.29 11.27
N GLU A 22 -1.08 1.76 10.13
CA GLU A 22 -0.61 0.91 9.04
C GLU A 22 0.60 0.07 9.49
N ILE A 23 1.57 0.69 10.17
CA ILE A 23 2.74 0.01 10.73
C ILE A 23 2.32 -1.08 11.73
N ASN A 24 1.33 -0.80 12.58
CA ASN A 24 0.84 -1.72 13.60
C ASN A 24 -0.18 -2.74 13.08
N GLY A 25 -0.60 -2.64 11.81
CA GLY A 25 -1.57 -3.55 11.22
C GLY A 25 -3.03 -3.32 11.65
N THR A 26 -3.35 -2.18 12.24
CA THR A 26 -4.68 -1.86 12.81
C THR A 26 -5.54 -0.95 11.91
N GLU A 27 -5.02 -0.57 10.75
CA GLU A 27 -5.68 0.40 9.87
C GLU A 27 -6.90 -0.18 9.14
N MET A 28 -7.93 0.66 8.99
CA MET A 28 -9.16 0.34 8.25
C MET A 28 -9.27 1.14 6.94
N PRO A 29 -9.84 0.53 5.86
CA PRO A 29 -9.99 1.18 4.57
C PRO A 29 -10.97 2.37 4.64
N ASN A 30 -10.80 3.37 3.77
CA ASN A 30 -11.82 4.41 3.64
C ASN A 30 -13.13 3.80 3.12
N GLN A 31 -14.24 4.14 3.76
CA GLN A 31 -15.56 3.85 3.21
C GLN A 31 -15.91 4.88 2.13
N PRO A 32 -16.53 4.47 1.01
CA PRO A 32 -17.14 5.40 0.08
C PRO A 32 -18.16 6.27 0.85
N GLN A 33 -18.02 7.59 0.79
CA GLN A 33 -19.09 8.45 1.32
C GLN A 33 -20.27 8.34 0.36
N PRO A 34 -21.51 8.11 0.85
CA PRO A 34 -22.68 8.19 -0.01
C PRO A 34 -22.75 9.60 -0.59
N THR A 35 -22.91 9.69 -1.91
CA THR A 35 -23.09 10.94 -2.64
C THR A 35 -24.29 11.67 -2.05
N MET A 36 -24.02 12.75 -1.31
CA MET A 36 -25.09 13.66 -0.87
C MET A 36 -25.46 14.52 -2.06
N ASP A 37 -26.64 14.25 -2.60
CA ASP A 37 -27.27 15.02 -3.66
C ASP A 37 -27.36 16.49 -3.22
N ALA A 38 -26.75 17.38 -4.00
CA ALA A 38 -26.71 18.81 -3.72
C ALA A 38 -28.06 19.44 -4.15
N GLY A 39 -29.07 19.32 -3.27
CA GLY A 39 -30.39 19.89 -3.51
C GLY A 39 -31.10 20.30 -2.22
N SER A 40 -31.13 21.61 -1.98
CA SER A 40 -32.11 22.34 -1.15
C SER A 40 -31.70 22.74 0.28
N GLN A 41 -31.38 24.03 0.43
CA GLN A 41 -31.39 24.76 1.70
C GLN A 41 -32.80 25.31 2.00
N LYS A 42 -33.38 24.97 3.16
CA LYS A 42 -33.78 25.90 4.26
C LYS A 42 -34.74 25.25 5.28
N ARG A 43 -34.45 25.55 6.55
CA ARG A 43 -35.08 25.19 7.86
C ARG A 43 -36.49 25.83 8.08
N PRO A 44 -37.17 25.71 9.27
CA PRO A 44 -37.17 24.70 10.36
C PRO A 44 -38.58 24.23 10.84
N ASN A 45 -38.59 23.25 11.74
CA ASN A 45 -39.59 22.95 12.80
C ASN A 45 -40.95 22.33 12.41
N ALA A 46 -41.15 21.05 12.78
CA ALA A 46 -42.28 20.51 13.55
C ALA A 46 -42.33 18.98 13.43
N SER A 47 -42.31 18.27 14.56
CA SER A 47 -42.94 16.94 14.70
C SER A 47 -44.39 17.14 15.18
N PRO A 48 -45.25 16.12 15.32
CA PRO A 48 -45.09 14.69 15.01
C PRO A 48 -46.29 14.10 14.22
N GLN A 49 -46.16 12.88 13.65
CA GLN A 49 -47.08 11.75 13.89
C GLN A 49 -46.81 10.56 12.96
N ALA A 50 -47.20 9.41 13.49
CA ALA A 50 -46.89 8.06 13.07
C ALA A 50 -47.66 7.58 11.83
N SER A 51 -47.06 6.63 11.11
CA SER A 51 -47.76 5.44 10.62
C SER A 51 -46.73 4.36 10.28
N ALA A 52 -46.85 3.23 10.98
CA ALA A 52 -46.08 2.02 10.77
C ALA A 52 -46.52 1.29 9.50
N THR A 53 -45.58 0.61 8.86
CA THR A 53 -45.80 -0.72 8.27
C THR A 53 -44.50 -1.52 8.30
N HIS A 54 -44.60 -2.70 8.91
CA HIS A 54 -43.56 -3.69 9.19
C HIS A 54 -43.07 -4.42 7.94
N ASN A 55 -41.87 -5.02 8.02
CA ASN A 55 -41.56 -6.46 7.82
C ASN A 55 -40.01 -6.65 7.89
N THR A 56 -39.40 -7.05 9.02
CA THR A 56 -39.14 -8.40 9.59
C THR A 56 -38.18 -9.29 8.80
N VAL A 57 -37.00 -9.58 9.38
CA VAL A 57 -36.29 -10.88 9.58
C VAL A 57 -35.02 -10.55 10.40
N THR A 58 -35.09 -10.64 11.73
CA THR A 58 -34.53 -11.72 12.59
C THR A 58 -33.01 -11.65 12.81
N GLU A 59 -32.62 -10.88 13.84
CA GLU A 59 -31.37 -11.05 14.60
C GLU A 59 -31.78 -11.58 15.99
N LEU A 60 -31.10 -12.62 16.48
CA LEU A 60 -31.48 -13.34 17.70
C LEU A 60 -30.29 -13.47 18.67
N MET A 61 -30.60 -13.12 19.92
CA MET A 61 -29.93 -13.41 21.20
C MET A 61 -28.85 -12.46 21.74
N SER A 62 -29.34 -11.41 22.39
CA SER A 62 -28.79 -10.87 23.63
C SER A 62 -29.49 -11.50 24.84
N GLN A 63 -28.75 -11.90 25.87
CA GLN A 63 -29.28 -11.97 27.24
C GLN A 63 -28.47 -11.08 28.18
N SER A 64 -29.18 -10.50 29.14
CA SER A 64 -28.89 -9.25 29.83
C SER A 64 -28.43 -9.45 31.28
N LYS A 65 -27.60 -8.50 31.79
CA LYS A 65 -27.70 -7.74 33.08
C LYS A 65 -28.06 -8.53 34.36
N ARG A 66 -27.34 -8.48 35.50
CA ARG A 66 -27.00 -7.32 36.41
C ARG A 66 -26.32 -7.86 37.73
N PRO A 67 -25.96 -7.06 38.79
CA PRO A 67 -24.67 -7.17 39.53
C PRO A 67 -24.71 -7.30 41.09
N LYS A 68 -23.50 -7.28 41.74
CA LYS A 68 -23.06 -7.03 43.17
C LYS A 68 -22.92 -8.25 44.13
N PRO A 69 -22.20 -8.21 45.30
CA PRO A 69 -21.20 -7.27 45.91
C PRO A 69 -19.90 -7.99 46.48
N PRO A 70 -18.96 -7.35 47.25
CA PRO A 70 -17.63 -7.90 47.61
C PRO A 70 -17.52 -8.45 49.06
N PRO A 71 -16.39 -9.07 49.44
CA PRO A 71 -15.93 -9.03 50.84
C PRO A 71 -14.42 -8.72 51.04
N ALA A 72 -14.09 -8.37 52.29
CA ALA A 72 -12.82 -7.82 52.78
C ALA A 72 -11.89 -8.85 53.47
N GLY A 73 -10.56 -8.65 53.37
CA GLY A 73 -9.61 -8.55 54.50
C GLY A 73 -8.84 -9.77 55.10
N ILE A 74 -7.50 -9.78 54.85
CA ILE A 74 -6.32 -9.99 55.79
C ILE A 74 -5.97 -11.43 56.31
N PRO A 75 -4.71 -11.86 56.66
CA PRO A 75 -3.31 -11.40 56.38
C PRO A 75 -2.33 -12.50 55.82
N ALA A 76 -1.06 -12.09 55.64
CA ALA A 76 0.13 -12.81 55.15
C ALA A 76 0.72 -13.93 56.04
N ALA A 77 1.56 -14.79 55.44
CA ALA A 77 2.63 -15.55 56.10
C ALA A 77 3.80 -15.88 55.12
N ASP A 78 5.00 -16.01 55.69
CA ASP A 78 6.35 -15.81 55.13
C ASP A 78 7.02 -16.94 54.29
N SER A 79 7.97 -16.48 53.45
CA SER A 79 9.30 -17.07 53.08
C SER A 79 9.42 -18.25 52.07
N PRO A 80 10.60 -18.48 51.42
CA PRO A 80 11.70 -17.55 51.04
C PRO A 80 12.27 -17.74 49.59
N ASN A 81 12.86 -16.66 49.09
CA ASN A 81 14.05 -16.47 48.24
C ASN A 81 14.41 -17.36 47.01
N THR A 82 14.64 -16.61 45.91
CA THR A 82 15.72 -16.74 44.92
C THR A 82 15.80 -17.98 44.02
N THR A 83 15.34 -17.80 42.78
CA THR A 83 16.13 -18.19 41.61
C THR A 83 16.15 -17.02 40.64
N LYS A 84 17.35 -16.55 40.30
CA LYS A 84 17.59 -15.59 39.24
C LYS A 84 17.08 -16.21 37.94
N GLN A 85 15.89 -15.82 37.49
CA GLN A 85 15.51 -16.05 36.12
C GLN A 85 16.29 -15.05 35.28
N ASP A 86 17.21 -15.59 34.47
CA ASP A 86 17.75 -14.88 33.32
C ASP A 86 16.57 -14.31 32.54
N SER A 87 16.41 -12.99 32.60
CA SER A 87 15.52 -12.27 31.72
C SER A 87 16.04 -12.47 30.31
N LYS A 88 15.58 -13.52 29.63
CA LYS A 88 15.54 -13.53 28.18
C LYS A 88 14.78 -12.27 27.81
N THR A 89 15.50 -11.23 27.45
CA THR A 89 14.96 -10.07 26.76
C THR A 89 14.29 -10.65 25.51
N SER A 90 12.98 -10.90 25.58
CA SER A 90 12.19 -11.12 24.38
C SER A 90 12.50 -9.90 23.52
N LYS A 91 13.14 -10.13 22.38
CA LYS A 91 13.37 -9.05 21.42
C LYS A 91 11.99 -8.45 21.19
N ARG A 92 11.82 -7.22 21.65
CA ARG A 92 10.58 -6.47 21.51
C ARG A 92 10.34 -6.40 20.00
N TRP A 93 9.27 -7.01 19.52
CA TRP A 93 8.91 -7.00 18.11
C TRP A 93 8.84 -5.55 17.62
N ASP A 94 9.66 -5.19 16.65
CA ASP A 94 9.55 -3.90 15.98
C ASP A 94 8.41 -4.01 14.95
N PRO A 95 7.32 -3.22 15.09
CA PRO A 95 6.23 -3.22 14.11
C PRO A 95 6.70 -3.00 12.65
N ARG A 96 7.82 -2.31 12.44
CA ARG A 96 8.42 -2.09 11.11
C ARG A 96 9.07 -3.33 10.49
N ASP A 97 9.20 -4.41 11.26
CA ASP A 97 9.65 -5.72 10.77
C ASP A 97 8.49 -6.56 10.19
N GLY A 98 7.28 -6.02 10.06
CA GLY A 98 6.09 -6.73 9.56
C GLY A 98 6.25 -7.43 8.20
N LEU A 99 7.19 -7.00 7.35
CA LEU A 99 7.49 -7.69 6.09
C LEU A 99 8.32 -8.97 6.26
N GLY A 100 8.96 -9.17 7.42
CA GLY A 100 9.87 -10.29 7.68
C GLY A 100 9.19 -11.66 7.55
N VAL A 101 7.91 -11.75 7.89
CA VAL A 101 7.13 -13.00 7.78
C VAL A 101 7.04 -13.53 6.34
N TYR A 102 6.95 -12.63 5.35
CA TYR A 102 6.93 -13.01 3.93
C TYR A 102 8.33 -13.42 3.43
N ILE A 103 9.38 -12.93 4.07
CA ILE A 103 10.77 -13.17 3.67
C ILE A 103 11.25 -14.52 4.20
N GLU A 104 10.97 -14.78 5.48
CA GLU A 104 11.42 -15.97 6.21
C GLU A 104 10.66 -17.22 5.75
N THR A 105 9.34 -17.14 5.64
CA THR A 105 8.45 -18.29 5.35
C THR A 105 7.38 -17.96 4.29
N PRO A 106 7.78 -17.57 3.06
CA PRO A 106 6.83 -17.23 2.00
C PRO A 106 5.84 -18.36 1.65
N GLU A 107 6.24 -19.62 1.84
CA GLU A 107 5.42 -20.82 1.60
C GLU A 107 4.19 -20.90 2.50
N THR A 108 4.21 -20.25 3.66
CA THR A 108 3.04 -20.17 4.55
C THR A 108 1.96 -19.24 3.99
N ASN A 109 2.32 -18.42 3.00
CA ASN A 109 1.50 -17.42 2.33
C ASN A 109 0.57 -16.66 3.30
N PRO A 110 1.14 -15.92 4.27
CA PRO A 110 0.34 -15.24 5.28
C PRO A 110 -0.58 -14.22 4.62
N GLU A 111 -1.85 -14.22 5.04
CA GLU A 111 -2.92 -13.41 4.46
C GLU A 111 -3.17 -13.62 2.95
N GLY A 112 -2.59 -14.67 2.33
CA GLY A 112 -2.77 -14.96 0.91
C GLY A 112 -2.09 -13.95 -0.03
N ARG A 113 -1.07 -13.22 0.44
CA ARG A 113 -0.48 -12.09 -0.31
C ARG A 113 0.69 -12.45 -1.22
N VAL A 114 1.32 -13.59 -1.01
CA VAL A 114 2.48 -14.05 -1.80
C VAL A 114 2.02 -14.48 -3.17
N LEU A 115 2.56 -13.83 -4.21
CA LEU A 115 2.29 -14.13 -5.61
C LEU A 115 3.31 -15.13 -6.16
N GLU A 116 4.59 -14.86 -5.92
CA GLU A 116 5.71 -15.71 -6.30
C GLU A 116 6.89 -15.52 -5.35
N TYR A 117 7.73 -16.54 -5.23
CA TYR A 117 8.98 -16.46 -4.49
C TYR A 117 9.99 -17.49 -4.98
N ASP A 118 11.26 -17.20 -4.76
CA ASP A 118 12.38 -18.13 -4.92
C ASP A 118 13.43 -17.83 -3.85
N ASP A 119 14.61 -18.42 -3.94
CA ASP A 119 15.68 -18.26 -2.95
C ASP A 119 16.17 -16.81 -2.80
N ASP A 120 15.95 -15.96 -3.80
CA ASP A 120 16.48 -14.59 -3.85
C ASP A 120 15.41 -13.53 -3.51
N PHE A 121 14.17 -13.73 -3.94
CA PHE A 121 13.10 -12.73 -3.83
C PHE A 121 11.76 -13.34 -3.40
N VAL A 122 10.93 -12.49 -2.79
CA VAL A 122 9.49 -12.71 -2.61
C VAL A 122 8.73 -11.54 -3.20
N VAL A 123 7.61 -11.83 -3.85
CA VAL A 123 6.69 -10.84 -4.42
C VAL A 123 5.35 -10.98 -3.71
N ILE A 124 4.87 -9.86 -3.17
CA ILE A 124 3.59 -9.81 -2.46
C ILE A 124 2.68 -8.71 -2.99
N THR A 125 1.38 -8.88 -2.80
CA THR A 125 0.41 -7.78 -2.85
C THR A 125 0.54 -6.92 -1.60
N ASP A 126 0.57 -5.59 -1.77
CA ASP A 126 0.63 -4.66 -0.63
C ASP A 126 -0.65 -4.80 0.22
N LYS A 127 -0.49 -4.73 1.55
CA LYS A 127 -1.62 -4.83 2.49
C LYS A 127 -2.52 -3.59 2.46
N TYR A 128 -1.93 -2.43 2.15
CA TYR A 128 -2.55 -1.13 2.10
C TYR A 128 -2.27 -0.48 0.73
N PRO A 129 -2.72 -1.10 -0.38
CA PRO A 129 -2.33 -0.70 -1.72
C PRO A 129 -2.73 0.74 -1.99
N LYS A 130 -1.84 1.54 -2.57
CA LYS A 130 -2.08 2.97 -2.82
C LYS A 130 -2.64 3.29 -4.22
N ALA A 131 -2.88 2.26 -5.01
CA ALA A 131 -3.46 2.29 -6.36
C ALA A 131 -4.19 0.96 -6.64
N SER A 132 -4.85 0.82 -7.80
CA SER A 132 -5.57 -0.39 -8.20
C SER A 132 -4.72 -1.67 -8.15
N VAL A 133 -3.46 -1.57 -8.54
CA VAL A 133 -2.46 -2.64 -8.40
C VAL A 133 -1.28 -2.09 -7.64
N HIS A 134 -0.86 -2.79 -6.59
CA HIS A 134 0.32 -2.41 -5.80
C HIS A 134 1.00 -3.67 -5.27
N LEU A 135 2.18 -3.94 -5.80
CA LEU A 135 3.02 -5.08 -5.45
C LEU A 135 4.31 -4.61 -4.80
N LEU A 136 4.90 -5.48 -3.99
CA LEU A 136 6.21 -5.28 -3.38
C LEU A 136 7.13 -6.43 -3.81
N LEU A 137 8.28 -6.08 -4.41
CA LEU A 137 9.39 -6.99 -4.64
C LEU A 137 10.39 -6.84 -3.50
N ILE A 138 10.67 -7.93 -2.78
CA ILE A 138 11.45 -7.91 -1.54
C ILE A 138 12.60 -8.92 -1.64
N PRO A 139 13.87 -8.49 -1.53
CA PRO A 139 15.00 -9.42 -1.50
C PRO A 139 15.04 -10.19 -0.19
N ARG A 140 15.31 -11.49 -0.28
CA ARG A 140 15.36 -12.40 0.88
C ARG A 140 16.74 -12.49 1.51
N LYS A 141 17.80 -12.29 0.72
CA LYS A 141 19.18 -12.31 1.22
C LYS A 141 19.40 -11.22 2.25
N ARG A 142 19.87 -11.62 3.44
CA ARG A 142 20.10 -10.71 4.57
C ARG A 142 21.04 -9.55 4.24
N THR A 143 21.98 -9.77 3.31
CA THR A 143 22.90 -8.75 2.79
C THR A 143 22.16 -7.53 2.25
N TYR A 144 21.03 -7.69 1.57
CA TYR A 144 20.27 -6.57 0.98
C TYR A 144 19.02 -6.23 1.79
N CYS A 145 18.40 -7.23 2.41
CA CYS A 145 17.10 -7.14 3.05
C CYS A 145 16.97 -5.98 4.04
N THR A 146 18.00 -5.66 4.83
CA THR A 146 17.98 -4.53 5.79
C THR A 146 18.80 -3.33 5.36
N GLN A 147 19.29 -3.31 4.13
CA GLN A 147 20.01 -2.15 3.61
C GLN A 147 19.02 -1.08 3.18
N HIS A 148 19.43 0.18 3.35
CA HIS A 148 18.71 1.30 2.77
C HIS A 148 18.66 1.15 1.23
N PRO A 149 17.49 1.25 0.58
CA PRO A 149 17.32 0.91 -0.83
C PRO A 149 18.23 1.72 -1.75
N LEU A 150 18.36 3.03 -1.50
CA LEU A 150 19.24 3.88 -2.30
C LEU A 150 20.70 3.43 -2.25
N HIS A 151 21.16 2.89 -1.12
CA HIS A 151 22.52 2.38 -0.98
C HIS A 151 22.68 1.03 -1.68
N ALA A 152 21.77 0.08 -1.43
CA ALA A 152 21.81 -1.25 -2.04
C ALA A 152 21.79 -1.17 -3.57
N LEU A 153 20.89 -0.36 -4.14
CA LEU A 153 20.69 -0.21 -5.59
C LEU A 153 21.75 0.67 -6.26
N SER A 154 22.53 1.46 -5.52
CA SER A 154 23.59 2.30 -6.10
C SER A 154 24.99 1.69 -5.99
N THR A 155 25.19 0.79 -5.03
CA THR A 155 26.53 0.25 -4.71
C THR A 155 26.80 -1.07 -5.44
N ASP A 156 25.78 -1.90 -5.61
CA ASP A 156 25.89 -3.21 -6.26
C ASP A 156 25.12 -3.22 -7.58
N THR A 157 25.84 -3.08 -8.69
CA THR A 157 25.25 -3.05 -10.03
C THR A 157 24.66 -4.39 -10.44
N THR A 158 25.21 -5.51 -9.94
CA THR A 158 24.70 -6.86 -10.25
C THR A 158 23.35 -7.07 -9.57
N PHE A 159 23.23 -6.62 -8.32
CA PHE A 159 21.97 -6.60 -7.61
C PHE A 159 20.95 -5.68 -8.30
N LEU A 160 21.34 -4.47 -8.72
CA LEU A 160 20.48 -3.56 -9.47
C LEU A 160 19.97 -4.18 -10.77
N ASP A 161 20.83 -4.84 -11.55
CA ASP A 161 20.43 -5.50 -12.80
C ASP A 161 19.46 -6.65 -12.54
N THR A 162 19.70 -7.44 -11.48
CA THR A 162 18.78 -8.49 -11.04
C THR A 162 17.41 -7.93 -10.67
N VAL A 163 17.38 -6.84 -9.88
CA VAL A 163 16.15 -6.15 -9.50
C VAL A 163 15.42 -5.63 -10.74
N ARG A 164 16.13 -5.02 -11.70
CA ARG A 164 15.53 -4.56 -12.96
C ARG A 164 14.88 -5.69 -13.75
N THR A 165 15.58 -6.81 -13.93
CA THR A 165 15.02 -7.98 -14.63
C THR A 165 13.76 -8.50 -13.95
N ARG A 166 13.77 -8.64 -12.62
CA ARG A 166 12.59 -9.06 -11.85
C ARG A 166 11.46 -8.06 -11.99
N THR A 167 11.75 -6.77 -11.89
CA THR A 167 10.73 -5.73 -12.01
C THR A 167 10.14 -5.64 -13.41
N THR A 168 10.89 -5.91 -14.49
CA THR A 168 10.32 -6.00 -15.85
C THR A 168 9.23 -7.08 -15.92
N HIS A 169 9.47 -8.26 -15.34
CA HIS A 169 8.45 -9.30 -15.25
C HIS A 169 7.22 -8.85 -14.45
N LEU A 170 7.43 -8.17 -13.32
CA LEU A 170 6.33 -7.67 -12.49
C LEU A 170 5.53 -6.54 -13.14
N VAL A 171 6.16 -5.73 -13.99
CA VAL A 171 5.45 -4.73 -14.81
C VAL A 171 4.48 -5.43 -15.75
N GLU A 172 4.87 -6.52 -16.40
CA GLU A 172 3.96 -7.31 -17.25
C GLU A 172 2.83 -7.94 -16.43
N LEU A 173 3.14 -8.50 -15.26
CA LEU A 173 2.15 -9.09 -14.37
C LEU A 173 1.12 -8.03 -13.91
N ALA A 174 1.58 -6.88 -13.45
CA ALA A 174 0.72 -5.78 -13.02
C ALA A 174 -0.08 -5.17 -14.18
N ALA A 175 0.49 -5.09 -15.37
CA ALA A 175 -0.20 -4.64 -16.58
C ALA A 175 -1.32 -5.63 -16.99
N ASN A 176 -1.07 -6.93 -16.91
CA ASN A 176 -2.08 -7.96 -17.16
C ASN A 176 -3.20 -7.92 -16.12
N GLU A 177 -2.86 -7.66 -14.85
CA GLU A 177 -3.82 -7.43 -13.77
C GLU A 177 -4.73 -6.23 -14.09
N LEU A 178 -4.15 -5.09 -14.47
CA LEU A 178 -4.90 -3.90 -14.88
C LEU A 178 -5.80 -4.18 -16.08
N ARG A 179 -5.29 -4.85 -17.11
CA ARG A 179 -6.11 -5.27 -18.26
C ARG A 179 -7.25 -6.17 -17.83
N ARG A 180 -7.04 -7.10 -16.90
CA ARG A 180 -8.14 -7.95 -16.40
C ARG A 180 -9.20 -7.12 -15.68
N GLN A 181 -8.81 -6.12 -14.90
CA GLN A 181 -9.74 -5.30 -14.13
C GLN A 181 -10.50 -4.28 -15.01
N TYR A 182 -9.83 -3.67 -15.99
CA TYR A 182 -10.34 -2.48 -16.69
C TYR A 182 -10.32 -2.59 -18.21
N GLY A 183 -9.72 -3.65 -18.77
CA GLY A 183 -9.61 -3.85 -20.22
C GLY A 183 -10.96 -3.87 -20.93
N GLU A 184 -12.01 -4.43 -20.32
CA GLU A 184 -13.36 -4.45 -20.89
C GLU A 184 -13.94 -3.05 -21.11
N SER A 185 -13.61 -2.10 -20.23
CA SER A 185 -14.09 -0.71 -20.32
C SER A 185 -13.21 0.17 -21.22
N SER A 186 -12.01 -0.27 -21.58
CA SER A 186 -11.02 0.51 -22.33
C SER A 186 -11.33 0.52 -23.83
N ALA A 187 -11.54 1.70 -24.40
CA ALA A 187 -11.77 1.90 -25.82
C ALA A 187 -10.59 1.40 -26.68
N SER A 188 -9.36 1.61 -26.21
CA SER A 188 -8.12 1.18 -26.86
C SER A 188 -7.91 -0.33 -26.82
N ASP A 189 -8.51 -1.04 -25.85
CA ASP A 189 -8.45 -2.50 -25.75
C ASP A 189 -9.60 -3.21 -26.49
N VAL A 190 -10.58 -2.48 -27.04
CA VAL A 190 -11.70 -3.06 -27.81
C VAL A 190 -11.23 -4.03 -28.90
N PRO A 191 -10.26 -3.70 -29.78
CA PRO A 191 -9.81 -4.63 -30.81
C PRO A 191 -9.21 -5.91 -30.22
N TYR A 192 -8.47 -5.80 -29.12
CA TYR A 192 -7.89 -6.94 -28.41
C TYR A 192 -8.99 -7.81 -27.79
N ASN A 193 -9.96 -7.21 -27.09
CA ASN A 193 -11.04 -7.93 -26.43
C ASN A 193 -11.97 -8.65 -27.42
N THR A 194 -12.36 -7.97 -28.51
CA THR A 194 -13.19 -8.58 -29.55
C THR A 194 -12.48 -9.77 -30.20
N ALA A 195 -11.18 -9.64 -30.50
CA ALA A 195 -10.39 -10.74 -31.03
C ALA A 195 -10.23 -11.88 -30.02
N LEU A 196 -10.02 -11.55 -28.74
CA LEU A 196 -9.90 -12.53 -27.66
C LEU A 196 -11.19 -13.32 -27.47
N GLU A 197 -12.33 -12.64 -27.42
CA GLU A 197 -13.65 -13.26 -27.30
C GLU A 197 -13.90 -14.20 -28.49
N SER A 198 -13.71 -13.72 -29.72
CA SER A 198 -13.86 -14.55 -30.93
C SER A 198 -12.95 -15.77 -30.92
N LEU A 199 -11.71 -15.63 -30.46
CA LEU A 199 -10.72 -16.71 -30.38
C LEU A 199 -11.07 -17.73 -29.28
N MET A 200 -11.59 -17.26 -28.14
CA MET A 200 -11.97 -18.12 -27.00
C MET A 200 -13.31 -18.83 -27.19
N SER A 201 -14.23 -18.25 -27.98
CA SER A 201 -15.48 -18.91 -28.38
C SER A 201 -15.32 -19.93 -29.52
N GLY A 202 -14.10 -20.07 -30.06
CA GLY A 202 -13.78 -21.06 -31.08
C GLY A 202 -13.74 -22.51 -30.57
N PRO A 203 -13.82 -23.51 -31.47
CA PRO A 203 -13.87 -24.93 -31.10
C PRO A 203 -12.55 -25.47 -30.51
N ASP A 204 -11.42 -24.81 -30.76
CA ASP A 204 -10.10 -25.20 -30.24
C ASP A 204 -9.32 -23.95 -29.76
N PRO A 205 -9.50 -23.54 -28.49
CA PRO A 205 -8.87 -22.33 -27.97
C PRO A 205 -7.34 -22.52 -27.86
N PRO A 206 -6.53 -21.57 -28.37
CA PRO A 206 -5.08 -21.72 -28.35
C PRO A 206 -4.50 -21.60 -26.95
N SER A 207 -3.32 -22.22 -26.76
CA SER A 207 -2.51 -22.06 -25.55
C SER A 207 -2.15 -20.59 -25.31
N PRO A 208 -1.88 -20.18 -24.04
CA PRO A 208 -1.56 -18.78 -23.72
C PRO A 208 -0.45 -18.17 -24.58
N SER A 209 0.63 -18.91 -24.84
CA SER A 209 1.75 -18.45 -25.66
C SER A 209 1.38 -18.25 -27.13
N LYS A 210 0.54 -19.12 -27.70
CA LYS A 210 0.06 -18.95 -29.09
C LYS A 210 -0.97 -17.84 -29.20
N ARG A 211 -1.79 -17.66 -28.15
CA ARG A 211 -2.80 -16.61 -28.07
C ARG A 211 -2.19 -15.23 -28.19
N ALA A 212 -1.12 -14.93 -27.46
CA ALA A 212 -0.45 -13.63 -27.50
C ALA A 212 0.04 -13.25 -28.92
N ALA A 213 0.45 -14.22 -29.73
CA ALA A 213 0.90 -13.99 -31.10
C ALA A 213 -0.26 -13.77 -32.11
N LEU A 214 -1.47 -14.17 -31.76
CA LEU A 214 -2.66 -14.08 -32.63
C LEU A 214 -3.52 -12.85 -32.34
N LEU A 215 -3.41 -12.29 -31.13
CA LEU A 215 -4.22 -11.14 -30.73
C LEU A 215 -3.64 -9.84 -31.29
N PRO A 216 -4.49 -8.93 -31.77
CA PRO A 216 -4.04 -7.61 -32.18
C PRO A 216 -3.51 -6.83 -30.98
N GLN A 217 -2.73 -5.79 -31.25
CA GLN A 217 -2.27 -4.90 -30.18
C GLN A 217 -3.45 -4.15 -29.57
N GLY A 218 -3.58 -4.24 -28.24
CA GLY A 218 -4.50 -3.43 -27.44
C GLY A 218 -3.79 -2.26 -26.77
N ARG A 219 -4.39 -1.72 -25.70
CA ARG A 219 -3.78 -0.69 -24.86
C ARG A 219 -2.48 -1.20 -24.24
N ASP A 220 -1.44 -0.38 -24.28
CA ASP A 220 -0.17 -0.69 -23.62
C ASP A 220 -0.24 -0.38 -22.12
N TRP A 221 -0.80 -1.32 -21.36
CA TRP A 221 -0.94 -1.21 -19.90
C TRP A 221 0.40 -1.17 -19.16
N THR A 222 1.50 -1.63 -19.76
CA THR A 222 2.83 -1.58 -19.12
C THR A 222 3.29 -0.15 -18.88
N LYS A 223 2.85 0.79 -19.74
CA LYS A 223 3.10 2.21 -19.58
C LYS A 223 2.40 2.80 -18.37
N GLU A 224 1.38 2.14 -17.80
CA GLU A 224 0.64 2.62 -16.64
C GLU A 224 1.27 2.19 -15.31
N ILE A 225 2.32 1.37 -15.35
CA ILE A 225 3.00 0.87 -14.17
C ILE A 225 4.22 1.74 -13.84
N VAL A 226 4.35 2.08 -12.57
CA VAL A 226 5.48 2.81 -11.99
C VAL A 226 6.24 1.89 -11.07
N THR A 227 7.57 2.01 -11.08
CA THR A 227 8.45 1.17 -10.28
C THR A 227 9.51 2.00 -9.57
N GLY A 228 9.72 1.75 -8.29
CA GLY A 228 10.65 2.56 -7.51
C GLY A 228 10.73 2.22 -6.04
N VAL A 229 11.57 2.97 -5.33
CA VAL A 229 11.81 2.84 -3.90
C VAL A 229 11.63 4.20 -3.23
N HIS A 230 11.15 4.20 -1.99
CA HIS A 230 11.12 5.42 -1.20
C HIS A 230 12.52 5.82 -0.73
N THR A 231 12.80 7.13 -0.79
CA THR A 231 14.01 7.73 -0.21
C THR A 231 14.12 7.53 1.30
N HIS A 232 13.00 7.41 2.00
CA HIS A 232 12.92 7.06 3.42
C HIS A 232 11.88 5.95 3.62
N PRO A 233 12.28 4.66 3.59
CA PRO A 233 11.36 3.55 3.69
C PRO A 233 10.66 3.50 5.05
N SER A 234 9.38 3.18 5.06
CA SER A 234 8.63 3.08 6.31
C SER A 234 8.71 1.71 6.98
N MET A 235 9.06 0.66 6.23
CA MET A 235 9.37 -0.67 6.75
C MET A 235 10.89 -0.90 6.75
N ASN A 236 11.40 -1.69 7.70
CA ASN A 236 12.84 -1.93 7.86
C ASN A 236 13.44 -2.76 6.72
N HIS A 237 12.61 -3.54 6.04
CA HIS A 237 13.04 -4.41 4.95
C HIS A 237 12.98 -3.66 3.61
N LEU A 238 14.03 -3.75 2.79
CA LEU A 238 14.06 -3.21 1.43
C LEU A 238 12.87 -3.76 0.64
N HIS A 239 12.09 -2.88 0.01
CA HIS A 239 11.01 -3.25 -0.88
C HIS A 239 10.98 -2.30 -2.06
N VAL A 240 10.82 -2.86 -3.26
CA VAL A 240 10.60 -2.12 -4.50
C VAL A 240 9.10 -2.12 -4.77
N HIS A 241 8.51 -0.94 -4.89
CA HIS A 241 7.12 -0.77 -5.26
C HIS A 241 6.96 -1.00 -6.77
N VAL A 242 5.95 -1.78 -7.14
CA VAL A 242 5.47 -1.94 -8.52
C VAL A 242 3.97 -1.70 -8.49
N PHE A 243 3.51 -0.55 -9.00
CA PHE A 243 2.13 -0.12 -8.81
C PHE A 243 1.60 0.61 -10.03
N SER A 244 0.27 0.61 -10.19
CA SER A 244 -0.42 1.34 -11.24
C SER A 244 -0.53 2.83 -10.90
N ARG A 245 -0.40 3.71 -11.89
CA ARG A 245 -0.33 5.16 -11.63
C ARG A 245 -1.64 5.84 -11.24
N ASP A 246 -2.77 5.13 -11.29
CA ASP A 246 -4.10 5.69 -11.05
C ASP A 246 -4.27 6.36 -9.69
N MET A 247 -3.55 5.89 -8.65
CA MET A 247 -3.67 6.36 -7.27
C MET A 247 -5.10 6.22 -6.70
N HIS A 248 -5.91 5.34 -7.29
CA HIS A 248 -7.29 5.09 -6.91
C HIS A 248 -7.33 3.89 -5.96
N SER A 249 -7.50 4.17 -4.66
CA SER A 249 -7.58 3.14 -3.64
C SER A 249 -8.28 3.64 -2.37
N PRO A 250 -9.02 2.77 -1.66
CA PRO A 250 -9.54 3.09 -0.33
C PRO A 250 -8.44 3.36 0.71
N TRP A 251 -7.20 2.94 0.48
CA TRP A 251 -6.05 3.18 1.37
C TRP A 251 -5.24 4.45 1.03
N MET A 252 -5.61 5.16 -0.03
CA MET A 252 -5.15 6.53 -0.27
C MET A 252 -5.90 7.49 0.71
N LYS A 253 -5.39 7.62 1.94
CA LYS A 253 -6.07 8.33 3.04
C LYS A 253 -5.48 9.69 3.38
N HIS A 254 -4.20 9.93 3.10
CA HIS A 254 -3.50 11.11 3.57
C HIS A 254 -2.62 11.73 2.48
N LYS A 255 -2.37 13.04 2.62
CA LYS A 255 -1.44 13.81 1.78
C LYS A 255 -0.08 13.11 1.65
N LYS A 256 0.46 12.60 2.77
CA LYS A 256 1.73 11.88 2.80
C LYS A 256 1.73 10.63 1.92
N HIS A 257 0.62 9.89 1.88
CA HIS A 257 0.50 8.71 1.03
C HIS A 257 0.60 9.11 -0.45
N TYR A 258 -0.10 10.17 -0.86
CA TYR A 258 -0.06 10.60 -2.26
C TYR A 258 1.33 11.13 -2.66
N LEU A 259 1.89 12.00 -1.81
CA LEU A 259 3.19 12.63 -2.09
C LEU A 259 4.33 11.62 -2.12
N SER A 260 4.28 10.54 -1.33
CA SER A 260 5.35 9.56 -1.31
C SER A 260 5.55 8.85 -2.65
N PHE A 261 4.49 8.74 -3.47
CA PHE A 261 4.56 8.11 -4.80
C PHE A 261 4.59 9.10 -5.97
N ASN A 262 4.07 10.32 -5.80
CA ASN A 262 3.90 11.30 -6.90
C ASN A 262 4.89 12.47 -6.81
N THR A 263 6.00 12.30 -6.11
CA THR A 263 7.04 13.32 -5.97
C THR A 263 8.42 12.68 -6.01
N SER A 264 9.47 13.50 -5.91
CA SER A 264 10.85 13.01 -5.81
C SER A 264 11.17 12.18 -4.55
N PHE A 265 10.19 11.99 -3.66
CA PHE A 265 10.30 11.05 -2.55
C PHE A 265 10.36 9.58 -3.02
N LEU A 266 9.68 9.27 -4.14
CA LEU A 266 9.85 8.01 -4.87
C LEU A 266 11.00 8.18 -5.86
N VAL A 267 11.96 7.26 -5.82
CA VAL A 267 13.06 7.19 -6.76
C VAL A 267 12.82 6.02 -7.70
N GLN A 268 12.70 6.31 -8.99
CA GLN A 268 12.38 5.27 -9.97
C GLN A 268 13.60 4.40 -10.30
N LEU A 269 13.37 3.13 -10.63
CA LEU A 269 14.46 2.19 -10.89
C LEU A 269 15.37 2.60 -12.07
N HIS A 270 14.84 3.33 -13.04
CA HIS A 270 15.62 3.82 -14.19
C HIS A 270 16.61 4.93 -13.80
N GLU A 271 16.42 5.58 -12.65
CA GLU A 271 17.29 6.68 -12.19
C GLU A 271 18.59 6.17 -11.54
N PHE A 272 18.62 4.91 -11.10
CA PHE A 272 19.80 4.29 -10.48
C PHE A 272 20.88 3.94 -11.53
N PRO A 273 22.17 3.84 -11.12
CA PRO A 273 22.71 4.07 -9.78
C PRO A 273 23.00 5.55 -9.48
N PHE A 274 23.12 5.91 -8.20
CA PHE A 274 23.55 7.25 -7.79
C PHE A 274 24.96 7.29 -7.22
N GLU A 275 25.65 8.40 -7.46
CA GLU A 275 26.92 8.68 -6.80
C GLU A 275 26.75 9.01 -5.31
N LYS A 276 27.80 8.75 -4.53
CA LYS A 276 27.84 9.07 -3.10
C LYS A 276 27.65 10.57 -2.88
N GLY A 277 26.65 10.94 -2.08
CA GLY A 277 26.34 12.35 -1.78
C GLY A 277 25.33 12.99 -2.73
N SER A 278 24.73 12.22 -3.65
CA SER A 278 23.60 12.68 -4.48
C SER A 278 22.51 13.34 -3.63
N ALA A 279 21.88 14.38 -4.19
CA ALA A 279 20.75 15.05 -3.56
C ALA A 279 19.57 14.10 -3.29
N ARG A 280 19.48 12.97 -4.02
CA ARG A 280 18.45 11.93 -3.82
C ARG A 280 18.50 11.29 -2.44
N PHE A 281 19.64 11.29 -1.76
CA PHE A 281 19.75 10.82 -0.36
C PHE A 281 19.13 11.81 0.65
N ARG A 282 18.66 12.97 0.20
CA ARG A 282 18.05 14.00 1.05
C ARG A 282 16.63 14.26 0.54
N PRO A 283 15.58 13.71 1.20
CA PRO A 283 14.20 13.85 0.74
C PRO A 283 13.65 15.29 0.83
N GLY A 284 14.40 16.24 1.42
CA GLY A 284 13.93 17.60 1.64
C GLY A 284 12.76 17.67 2.62
N ASP A 285 12.00 18.77 2.55
CA ASP A 285 10.76 18.97 3.32
C ASP A 285 9.54 18.45 2.55
N TRP A 286 9.62 17.20 2.09
CA TRP A 286 8.59 16.60 1.25
C TRP A 286 7.16 16.65 1.81
N PRO A 287 6.88 16.58 3.13
CA PRO A 287 5.51 16.64 3.64
C PRO A 287 4.86 18.02 3.43
N SER A 288 5.64 19.08 3.22
CA SER A 288 5.12 20.42 2.98
C SER A 288 4.79 20.69 1.51
N TRP A 289 5.27 19.84 0.58
CA TRP A 289 5.04 20.01 -0.86
C TRP A 289 3.58 20.02 -1.24
N ASP A 290 3.26 20.72 -2.33
CA ASP A 290 1.93 20.75 -2.90
C ASP A 290 1.61 19.43 -3.61
N MET A 291 0.35 18.99 -3.52
CA MET A 291 -0.12 17.82 -4.28
C MET A 291 -0.54 18.24 -5.69
N GLN A 292 0.16 17.73 -6.70
CA GLN A 292 -0.16 17.93 -8.12
C GLN A 292 -0.70 16.62 -8.70
N CYS A 293 -1.80 16.68 -9.46
CA CYS A 293 -2.35 15.51 -10.12
C CYS A 293 -1.32 14.89 -11.09
N TRP A 294 -1.21 13.57 -11.07
CA TRP A 294 -0.28 12.82 -11.90
C TRP A 294 -0.65 12.88 -13.40
N ARG A 295 -1.94 13.05 -13.71
CA ARG A 295 -2.48 13.06 -15.08
C ARG A 295 -2.53 14.48 -15.65
N CYS A 296 -3.31 15.38 -15.06
CA CYS A 296 -3.51 16.73 -15.60
C CYS A 296 -2.56 17.81 -15.04
N GLY A 297 -1.78 17.52 -13.99
CA GLY A 297 -0.88 18.49 -13.36
C GLY A 297 -1.57 19.55 -12.48
N GLN A 298 -2.90 19.49 -12.30
CA GLN A 298 -3.61 20.44 -11.44
C GLN A 298 -3.09 20.38 -9.99
N ASN A 299 -2.85 21.54 -9.39
CA ASN A 299 -2.32 21.67 -8.03
C ASN A 299 -3.44 21.85 -6.99
N PHE A 300 -3.47 20.96 -5.99
CA PHE A 300 -4.44 20.90 -4.90
C PHE A 300 -3.88 21.41 -3.55
N LYS A 301 -2.61 21.84 -3.51
CA LYS A 301 -1.91 22.33 -2.32
C LYS A 301 -2.02 21.34 -1.17
N ASN A 302 -2.68 21.75 -0.08
CA ASN A 302 -2.95 20.95 1.12
C ASN A 302 -4.37 20.34 1.17
N LYS A 303 -5.17 20.47 0.09
CA LYS A 303 -6.58 20.04 0.07
C LYS A 303 -6.73 18.58 -0.38
N PHE A 304 -6.38 17.63 0.49
CA PHE A 304 -6.39 16.20 0.15
C PHE A 304 -7.77 15.68 -0.28
N ALA A 305 -8.85 16.12 0.38
CA ALA A 305 -10.21 15.71 -0.01
C ALA A 305 -10.56 16.13 -1.45
N ALA A 306 -10.13 17.33 -1.87
CA ALA A 306 -10.35 17.81 -3.23
C ALA A 306 -9.52 17.01 -4.25
N LEU A 307 -8.26 16.70 -3.93
CA LEU A 307 -7.45 15.80 -4.75
C LEU A 307 -8.10 14.43 -4.88
N LYS A 308 -8.58 13.85 -3.77
CA LYS A 308 -9.19 12.51 -3.78
C LYS A 308 -10.44 12.45 -4.66
N SER A 309 -11.30 13.48 -4.60
CA SER A 309 -12.46 13.59 -5.50
C SER A 309 -12.03 13.69 -6.97
N HIS A 310 -10.97 14.45 -7.24
CA HIS A 310 -10.46 14.60 -8.59
C HIS A 310 -9.79 13.31 -9.13
N LEU A 311 -9.08 12.55 -8.29
CA LEU A 311 -8.51 11.25 -8.67
C LEU A 311 -9.60 10.24 -9.05
N GLU A 312 -10.78 10.31 -8.45
CA GLU A 312 -11.94 9.51 -8.86
C GLU A 312 -12.37 9.83 -10.29
N GLU A 313 -12.50 11.12 -10.62
CA GLU A 313 -12.86 11.59 -11.96
C GLU A 313 -11.80 11.16 -12.99
N GLU A 314 -10.52 11.40 -12.68
CA GLU A 314 -9.37 11.00 -13.50
C GLU A 314 -9.34 9.48 -13.72
N PHE A 315 -9.65 8.68 -12.70
CA PHE A 315 -9.72 7.22 -12.80
C PHE A 315 -10.87 6.76 -13.70
N GLU A 316 -12.06 7.35 -13.54
CA GLU A 316 -13.24 7.03 -14.34
C GLU A 316 -13.06 7.37 -15.83
N GLU A 317 -12.27 8.39 -16.15
CA GLU A 317 -11.85 8.69 -17.52
C GLU A 317 -10.77 7.73 -17.98
N TRP A 318 -9.69 7.61 -17.21
CA TRP A 318 -8.51 6.80 -17.56
C TRP A 318 -8.85 5.35 -17.84
N LYS A 319 -9.77 4.72 -17.08
CA LYS A 319 -10.14 3.32 -17.32
C LYS A 319 -10.91 3.09 -18.63
N LYS A 320 -11.47 4.16 -19.22
CA LYS A 320 -12.25 4.12 -20.48
C LYS A 320 -11.40 4.37 -21.72
N GLU A 321 -10.20 4.93 -21.55
CA GLU A 321 -9.23 5.12 -22.64
C GLU A 321 -8.76 3.79 -23.22
#